data_AF-A0AAW7BSY8-F1
#
_entry.id   AF-A0AAW7BSY8-F1
#
_cell.length_a   1.000
_cell.length_b   1.000
_cell.length_c   1.000
_cell.angle_alpha   90.00
_cell.angle_beta   90.00
_cell.angle_gamma   90.00
#
_symmetry.space_group_name_H-M   'P 1'
#
loop_
_entity.id
_entity.type
_entity.pdbx_description
1 polymer ?
#
loop_
_entity_poly.entity_id
_entity_poly.type
_entity_poly.pdbx_seq_one_letter_code
_entity_poly.pdbx_strand_id
1 'polypeptide(L)'
;YETNQSITNMGDTVNNIYETGTKYFHANSTGTDSKATGADSVAIGMGAVASHDGSIALGANSVADGKTLDNDAYLVGGKATGEVNIGDRRITGLSAGAEDTDAVNVAQLKAVSADSVANAVMYDNSTHTSITLNKGGDSTTITNVAAGDVSAESTDAVNGSQLYETNQSITNMGDTVNNIYETGTKYFHANSTGADSKATGADSVAIGMGAVSSNANDVALGAGSTTDVAVGTAGTTIAG
;
A
#
# COMPACT_ATOMS: atom_id res chain seq x y z
N TYR A 1 -27.97 62.04 -55.89
CA TYR A 1 -27.82 62.33 -54.46
C TYR A 1 -28.26 61.14 -53.61
N GLU A 2 -29.43 60.54 -53.86
CA GLU A 2 -29.92 59.36 -53.13
C GLU A 2 -29.02 58.12 -53.23
N THR A 3 -28.50 57.80 -54.41
CA THR A 3 -27.59 56.65 -54.61
C THR A 3 -26.33 56.72 -53.73
N ASN A 4 -25.76 57.92 -53.54
CA ASN A 4 -24.57 58.09 -52.71
C ASN A 4 -24.87 57.89 -51.22
N GLN A 5 -26.06 58.31 -50.75
CA GLN A 5 -26.48 58.06 -49.36
C GLN A 5 -26.71 56.57 -49.09
N SER A 6 -27.33 55.83 -50.02
CA SER A 6 -27.50 54.37 -49.86
C SER A 6 -26.17 53.63 -49.80
N ILE A 7 -25.17 54.06 -50.60
CA ILE A 7 -23.82 53.49 -50.56
C ILE A 7 -23.12 53.82 -49.22
N THR A 8 -23.23 55.04 -48.71
CA THR A 8 -22.70 55.41 -47.39
C THR A 8 -23.32 54.56 -46.29
N ASN A 9 -24.65 54.45 -46.23
CA ASN A 9 -25.34 53.65 -45.22
C ASN A 9 -24.92 52.18 -45.26
N MET A 10 -24.71 51.63 -46.47
CA MET A 10 -24.21 50.28 -46.65
C MET A 10 -22.75 50.15 -46.17
N GLY A 11 -21.91 51.14 -46.46
CA GLY A 11 -20.53 51.22 -45.96
C GLY A 11 -20.48 51.26 -44.43
N ASP A 12 -21.33 52.07 -43.80
CA ASP A 12 -21.44 52.13 -42.34
C ASP A 12 -21.91 50.80 -41.76
N THR A 13 -22.88 50.15 -42.42
CA THR A 13 -23.36 48.82 -42.01
C THR A 13 -22.24 47.77 -42.10
N VAL A 14 -21.46 47.76 -43.18
CA VAL A 14 -20.33 46.83 -43.36
C VAL A 14 -19.22 47.10 -42.35
N ASN A 15 -18.88 48.37 -42.11
CA ASN A 15 -17.93 48.75 -41.06
C ASN A 15 -18.40 48.30 -39.68
N ASN A 16 -19.70 48.49 -39.37
CA ASN A 16 -20.26 48.01 -38.10
C ASN A 16 -20.18 46.48 -37.99
N ILE A 17 -20.41 45.73 -39.07
CA ILE A 17 -20.26 44.27 -39.08
C ILE A 17 -18.81 43.87 -38.78
N TYR A 18 -17.84 44.54 -39.38
CA TYR A 18 -16.42 44.24 -39.20
C TYR A 18 -15.92 44.63 -37.80
N GLU A 19 -16.26 45.82 -37.31
CA GLU A 19 -15.75 46.37 -36.05
C GLU A 19 -16.50 45.87 -34.80
N THR A 20 -17.80 45.57 -34.91
CA THR A 20 -18.65 45.25 -33.74
C THR A 20 -19.34 43.88 -33.84
N GLY A 21 -19.16 43.18 -34.96
CA GLY A 21 -19.72 41.87 -35.21
C GLY A 21 -21.19 41.89 -35.65
N THR A 22 -21.83 40.74 -35.52
CA THR A 22 -23.25 40.52 -35.89
C THR A 22 -24.07 40.18 -34.65
N LYS A 23 -25.40 40.18 -34.75
CA LYS A 23 -26.35 40.02 -33.62
C LYS A 23 -26.01 38.92 -32.59
N TYR A 24 -25.36 37.83 -33.00
CA TYR A 24 -25.03 36.69 -32.13
C TYR A 24 -23.53 36.41 -32.02
N PHE A 25 -22.69 37.14 -32.74
CA PHE A 25 -21.23 36.96 -32.75
C PHE A 25 -20.57 38.31 -32.57
N HIS A 26 -20.01 38.53 -31.38
CA HIS A 26 -19.36 39.77 -31.01
C HIS A 26 -17.96 39.47 -30.48
N ALA A 27 -16.97 40.20 -30.98
CA ALA A 27 -15.67 40.32 -30.36
C ALA A 27 -15.45 41.80 -30.05
N ASN A 28 -15.43 42.17 -28.77
CA ASN A 28 -15.16 43.55 -28.38
C ASN A 28 -13.64 43.77 -28.30
N SER A 29 -13.04 44.23 -29.39
CA SER A 29 -11.60 44.46 -29.45
C SER A 29 -11.22 45.47 -30.55
N THR A 30 -10.05 46.09 -30.39
CA THR A 30 -9.40 46.92 -31.42
C THR A 30 -8.04 46.35 -31.84
N GLY A 31 -7.70 45.14 -31.38
CA GLY A 31 -6.43 44.50 -31.71
C GLY A 31 -6.48 43.78 -33.06
N THR A 32 -5.41 43.05 -33.37
CA THR A 32 -5.25 42.39 -34.69
C THR A 32 -6.30 41.31 -34.93
N ASP A 33 -6.66 41.14 -36.20
CA ASP A 33 -7.57 40.09 -36.62
C ASP A 33 -7.06 38.67 -36.26
N SER A 34 -8.00 37.74 -36.15
CA SER A 34 -7.76 36.31 -35.98
C SER A 34 -7.15 35.68 -37.25
N LYS A 35 -6.51 34.52 -37.10
CA LYS A 35 -5.87 33.78 -38.22
C LYS A 35 -6.18 32.29 -38.13
N ALA A 36 -7.03 31.81 -39.04
CA ALA A 36 -7.24 30.39 -39.28
C ALA A 36 -6.42 29.99 -40.53
N THR A 37 -5.25 29.40 -40.34
CA THR A 37 -4.33 29.03 -41.42
C THR A 37 -4.20 27.52 -41.63
N GLY A 38 -4.61 26.70 -40.65
CA GLY A 38 -4.73 25.25 -40.83
C GLY A 38 -5.93 24.91 -41.72
N ALA A 39 -5.86 23.79 -42.45
CA ALA A 39 -7.00 23.28 -43.19
C ALA A 39 -8.17 23.01 -42.23
N ASP A 40 -9.39 23.44 -42.60
CA ASP A 40 -10.61 23.30 -41.80
C ASP A 40 -10.52 23.85 -40.36
N SER A 41 -9.64 24.82 -40.12
CA SER A 41 -9.43 25.44 -38.80
C SER A 41 -10.40 26.60 -38.53
N VAL A 42 -10.58 26.92 -37.24
CA VAL A 42 -11.41 28.04 -36.78
C VAL A 42 -10.64 28.91 -35.80
N ALA A 43 -10.60 30.22 -36.02
CA ALA A 43 -10.01 31.18 -35.08
C ALA A 43 -11.06 32.23 -34.70
N ILE A 44 -11.31 32.42 -33.40
CA ILE A 44 -12.32 33.35 -32.89
C ILE A 44 -11.69 34.24 -31.83
N GLY A 45 -11.67 35.55 -32.10
CA GLY A 45 -11.19 36.57 -31.17
C GLY A 45 -9.86 37.21 -31.60
N MET A 46 -9.59 38.38 -31.03
CA MET A 46 -8.41 39.19 -31.38
C MET A 46 -7.11 38.41 -31.19
N GLY A 47 -6.28 38.37 -32.23
CA GLY A 47 -4.99 37.69 -32.22
C GLY A 47 -5.06 36.16 -32.04
N ALA A 48 -6.24 35.54 -32.11
CA ALA A 48 -6.36 34.08 -32.06
C ALA A 48 -5.72 33.45 -33.32
N VAL A 49 -4.93 32.39 -33.15
CA VAL A 49 -4.25 31.71 -34.25
C VAL A 49 -4.54 30.21 -34.22
N ALA A 50 -5.25 29.69 -35.21
CA ALA A 50 -5.43 28.26 -35.43
C ALA A 50 -4.62 27.85 -36.65
N SER A 51 -3.43 27.26 -36.42
CA SER A 51 -2.48 26.91 -37.48
C SER A 51 -2.37 25.41 -37.73
N HIS A 52 -2.91 24.58 -36.84
CA HIS A 52 -3.01 23.14 -37.07
C HIS A 52 -4.35 22.79 -37.74
N ASP A 53 -4.35 21.77 -38.59
CA ASP A 53 -5.53 21.33 -39.32
C ASP A 53 -6.63 20.86 -38.34
N GLY A 54 -7.90 21.11 -38.69
CA GLY A 54 -9.07 20.70 -37.90
C GLY A 54 -9.15 21.29 -36.48
N SER A 55 -8.34 22.30 -36.15
CA SER A 55 -8.20 22.82 -34.78
C SER A 55 -8.89 24.17 -34.60
N ILE A 56 -9.23 24.50 -33.35
CA ILE A 56 -9.99 25.69 -32.97
C ILE A 56 -9.20 26.52 -31.96
N ALA A 57 -8.90 27.78 -32.29
CA ALA A 57 -8.40 28.77 -31.33
C ALA A 57 -9.55 29.67 -30.87
N LEU A 58 -9.95 29.56 -29.61
CA LEU A 58 -11.13 30.24 -29.07
C LEU A 58 -10.74 31.25 -27.98
N GLY A 59 -10.99 32.52 -28.24
CA GLY A 59 -10.69 33.64 -27.34
C GLY A 59 -9.43 34.41 -27.74
N ALA A 60 -9.31 35.63 -27.21
CA ALA A 60 -8.21 36.52 -27.57
C ALA A 60 -6.84 35.87 -27.26
N ASN A 61 -5.93 35.91 -28.23
CA ASN A 61 -4.58 35.35 -28.18
C ASN A 61 -4.50 33.82 -27.94
N SER A 62 -5.59 33.07 -28.11
CA SER A 62 -5.51 31.59 -28.07
C SER A 62 -4.75 31.07 -29.28
N VAL A 63 -3.94 30.01 -29.10
CA VAL A 63 -3.08 29.45 -30.16
C VAL A 63 -3.29 27.94 -30.25
N ALA A 64 -3.91 27.48 -31.34
CA ALA A 64 -4.10 26.08 -31.64
C ALA A 64 -3.11 25.66 -32.74
N ASP A 65 -1.91 25.24 -32.34
CA ASP A 65 -0.78 24.93 -33.23
C ASP A 65 -0.41 23.44 -33.24
N GLY A 66 -1.16 22.61 -32.52
CA GLY A 66 -1.04 21.15 -32.54
C GLY A 66 0.16 20.61 -31.78
N LYS A 67 0.94 21.45 -31.08
CA LYS A 67 2.14 21.01 -30.34
C LYS A 67 1.84 19.97 -29.26
N THR A 68 0.59 19.89 -28.80
CA THR A 68 0.18 18.95 -27.75
C THR A 68 -0.39 17.63 -28.29
N LEU A 69 -0.70 17.55 -29.60
CA LEU A 69 -1.45 16.44 -30.20
C LEU A 69 -0.62 15.16 -30.34
N ASP A 70 0.70 15.26 -30.28
CA ASP A 70 1.59 14.10 -30.27
C ASP A 70 1.68 13.39 -28.91
N ASN A 71 1.13 13.98 -27.85
CA ASN A 71 1.05 13.33 -26.55
C ASN A 71 -0.06 12.28 -26.52
N ASP A 72 0.22 11.13 -25.91
CA ASP A 72 -0.82 10.14 -25.63
C ASP A 72 -1.80 10.67 -24.57
N ALA A 73 -3.08 10.32 -24.73
CA ALA A 73 -4.09 10.58 -23.72
C ALA A 73 -3.76 9.88 -22.40
N TYR A 74 -3.91 10.60 -21.29
CA TYR A 74 -3.57 10.12 -19.95
C TYR A 74 -4.31 8.81 -19.61
N LEU A 75 -3.56 7.76 -19.30
CA LEU A 75 -4.01 6.40 -18.91
C LEU A 75 -4.80 5.59 -19.94
N VAL A 76 -5.35 6.20 -20.99
CA VAL A 76 -6.15 5.48 -22.02
C VAL A 76 -5.46 5.35 -23.37
N GLY A 77 -4.37 6.11 -23.60
CA GLY A 77 -3.59 6.08 -24.84
C GLY A 77 -4.32 6.70 -26.04
N GLY A 78 -3.60 6.82 -27.16
CA GLY A 78 -4.12 7.41 -28.40
C GLY A 78 -3.87 8.92 -28.49
N LYS A 79 -3.87 9.42 -29.72
CA LYS A 79 -3.56 10.82 -30.07
C LYS A 79 -4.80 11.53 -30.60
N ALA A 80 -4.96 12.79 -30.20
CA ALA A 80 -6.01 13.64 -30.77
C ALA A 80 -5.61 14.09 -32.18
N THR A 81 -6.59 14.23 -33.08
CA THR A 81 -6.38 14.69 -34.47
C THR A 81 -6.53 16.21 -34.64
N GLY A 82 -6.90 16.92 -33.58
CA GLY A 82 -7.11 18.35 -33.53
C GLY A 82 -7.35 18.80 -32.09
N GLU A 83 -7.18 20.09 -31.81
CA GLU A 83 -7.37 20.66 -30.47
C GLU A 83 -8.35 21.85 -30.47
N VAL A 84 -8.95 22.10 -29.30
CA VAL A 84 -9.59 23.40 -28.99
C VAL A 84 -8.72 24.10 -27.96
N ASN A 85 -7.97 25.13 -28.38
CA ASN A 85 -7.14 25.93 -27.49
C ASN A 85 -7.92 27.17 -26.99
N ILE A 86 -7.94 27.38 -25.68
CA ILE A 86 -8.60 28.53 -25.03
C ILE A 86 -7.63 29.47 -24.31
N GLY A 87 -6.32 29.25 -24.43
CA GLY A 87 -5.29 29.89 -23.62
C GLY A 87 -5.40 29.57 -22.12
N ASP A 88 -4.87 30.46 -21.27
CA ASP A 88 -4.88 30.32 -19.80
C ASP A 88 -6.23 30.71 -19.18
N ARG A 89 -7.30 30.01 -19.58
CA ARG A 89 -8.67 30.28 -19.15
C ARG A 89 -9.30 29.07 -18.47
N ARG A 90 -10.24 29.34 -17.56
CA ARG A 90 -11.10 28.30 -16.98
C ARG A 90 -12.31 28.07 -17.88
N ILE A 91 -12.70 26.82 -18.06
CA ILE A 91 -14.01 26.45 -18.63
C ILE A 91 -15.00 26.35 -17.47
N THR A 92 -15.94 27.30 -17.38
CA THR A 92 -16.93 27.36 -16.30
C THR A 92 -18.33 27.02 -16.82
N GLY A 93 -19.19 26.50 -15.95
CA GLY A 93 -20.55 26.07 -16.33
C GLY A 93 -20.61 24.67 -16.94
N LEU A 94 -19.52 23.90 -16.84
CA LEU A 94 -19.44 22.53 -17.32
C LEU A 94 -20.29 21.60 -16.44
N SER A 95 -21.33 21.01 -17.02
CA SER A 95 -22.10 19.92 -16.40
C SER A 95 -21.19 18.72 -16.12
N ALA A 96 -21.59 17.85 -15.18
CA ALA A 96 -20.85 16.61 -14.95
C ALA A 96 -20.89 15.74 -16.21
N GLY A 97 -19.74 15.18 -16.60
CA GLY A 97 -19.67 14.22 -17.71
C GLY A 97 -20.41 12.94 -17.39
N ALA A 98 -21.13 12.39 -18.36
CA ALA A 98 -21.92 11.17 -18.24
C ALA A 98 -21.32 10.03 -19.07
N GLU A 99 -20.74 10.33 -20.23
CA GLU A 99 -20.09 9.37 -21.11
C GLU A 99 -18.56 9.40 -20.95
N ASP A 100 -17.88 8.34 -21.39
CA ASP A 100 -16.42 8.17 -21.25
C ASP A 100 -15.60 9.31 -21.90
N THR A 101 -16.15 9.99 -22.91
CA THR A 101 -15.49 11.08 -23.64
C THR A 101 -15.90 12.47 -23.18
N ASP A 102 -16.75 12.59 -22.16
CA ASP A 102 -17.14 13.88 -21.62
C ASP A 102 -16.02 14.49 -20.77
N ALA A 103 -15.94 15.83 -20.77
CA ALA A 103 -15.05 16.53 -19.88
C ALA A 103 -15.50 16.39 -18.41
N VAL A 104 -14.54 16.15 -17.52
CA VAL A 104 -14.79 16.01 -16.08
C VAL A 104 -14.76 17.38 -15.41
N ASN A 105 -15.76 17.68 -14.57
CA ASN A 105 -15.76 18.91 -13.78
C ASN A 105 -15.15 18.72 -12.38
N VAL A 106 -14.91 19.82 -11.66
CA VAL A 106 -14.28 19.79 -10.33
C VAL A 106 -15.14 19.07 -9.27
N ALA A 107 -16.46 18.99 -9.45
CA ALA A 107 -17.33 18.26 -8.53
C ALA A 107 -17.12 16.75 -8.63
N GLN A 108 -17.02 16.21 -9.85
CA GLN A 108 -16.68 14.81 -10.09
C GLN A 108 -15.28 14.47 -9.54
N LEU A 109 -14.28 15.34 -9.76
CA LEU A 109 -12.95 15.15 -9.19
C LEU A 109 -12.97 15.12 -7.66
N LYS A 110 -13.73 16.01 -7.02
CA LYS A 110 -13.88 16.03 -5.56
C LYS A 110 -14.57 14.78 -5.02
N ALA A 111 -15.58 14.26 -5.71
CA ALA A 111 -16.25 13.03 -5.32
C ALA A 111 -15.28 11.84 -5.27
N VAL A 112 -14.42 11.70 -6.29
CA VAL A 112 -13.35 10.68 -6.30
C VAL A 112 -12.40 10.84 -5.11
N SER A 113 -11.98 12.08 -4.82
CA SER A 113 -11.03 12.34 -3.72
C SER A 113 -11.61 12.12 -2.32
N ALA A 114 -12.92 12.32 -2.12
CA ALA A 114 -13.56 12.21 -0.81
C ALA A 114 -13.85 10.75 -0.44
N ASP A 115 -14.36 9.95 -1.39
CA ASP A 115 -14.70 8.56 -1.13
C ASP A 115 -13.47 7.65 -1.10
N SER A 116 -12.44 7.96 -1.88
CA SER A 116 -11.23 7.14 -1.99
C SER A 116 -10.29 7.24 -0.78
N VAL A 117 -10.35 8.31 0.02
CA VAL A 117 -9.44 8.48 1.17
C VAL A 117 -10.06 8.06 2.50
N ALA A 118 -11.38 8.13 2.64
CA ALA A 118 -12.04 7.86 3.92
C ALA A 118 -11.90 6.40 4.37
N ASN A 119 -11.86 5.46 3.42
CA ASN A 119 -11.79 4.03 3.70
C ASN A 119 -10.44 3.39 3.34
N ALA A 120 -9.46 4.20 2.94
CA ALA A 120 -8.14 3.69 2.58
C ALA A 120 -7.27 3.50 3.83
N VAL A 121 -6.43 2.45 3.81
CA VAL A 121 -5.33 2.31 4.76
C VAL A 121 -4.22 3.27 4.31
N MET A 122 -3.86 4.21 5.17
CA MET A 122 -2.87 5.25 4.88
C MET A 122 -1.65 5.12 5.78
N TYR A 123 -0.51 5.60 5.28
CA TYR A 123 0.65 5.86 6.12
C TYR A 123 0.35 6.97 7.12
N ASP A 124 0.94 6.88 8.30
CA ASP A 124 0.73 7.89 9.34
C ASP A 124 1.33 9.25 8.94
N ASN A 125 2.37 9.26 8.09
CA ASN A 125 2.99 10.46 7.57
C ASN A 125 3.81 10.18 6.27
N SER A 126 4.38 11.22 5.67
CA SER A 126 5.09 11.16 4.38
C SER A 126 6.43 10.41 4.38
N THR A 127 6.95 9.97 5.53
CA THR A 127 8.15 9.11 5.59
C THR A 127 7.83 7.64 5.35
N HIS A 128 6.55 7.26 5.33
CA HIS A 128 6.08 5.89 5.09
C HIS A 128 6.66 4.83 6.05
N THR A 129 6.97 5.22 7.29
CA THR A 129 7.58 4.32 8.28
C THR A 129 6.58 3.60 9.17
N SER A 130 5.30 3.98 9.16
CA SER A 130 4.28 3.34 9.98
C SER A 130 2.88 3.48 9.39
N ILE A 131 2.05 2.48 9.73
CA ILE A 131 0.61 2.44 9.46
C ILE A 131 -0.06 2.12 10.79
N THR A 132 -0.85 3.04 11.32
CA THR A 132 -1.70 2.78 12.48
C THR A 132 -3.12 2.43 12.03
N LEU A 133 -3.50 1.15 12.13
CA LEU A 133 -4.86 0.71 11.79
C LEU A 133 -5.88 1.19 12.83
N ASN A 134 -7.03 1.70 12.37
CA ASN A 134 -8.14 2.19 13.19
C ASN A 134 -7.70 3.10 14.36
N LYS A 135 -6.91 4.14 14.06
CA LYS A 135 -6.30 5.04 15.05
C LYS A 135 -7.36 5.59 16.03
N GLY A 136 -7.27 5.20 17.30
CA GLY A 136 -8.18 5.62 18.37
C GLY A 136 -9.38 4.71 18.61
N GLY A 137 -9.54 3.64 17.82
CA GLY A 137 -10.53 2.58 18.03
C GLY A 137 -9.90 1.23 18.38
N ASP A 138 -10.68 0.16 18.25
CA ASP A 138 -10.24 -1.21 18.48
C ASP A 138 -9.24 -1.69 17.40
N SER A 139 -8.43 -2.70 17.76
CA SER A 139 -7.48 -3.31 16.83
C SER A 139 -8.15 -3.88 15.59
N THR A 140 -7.50 -3.73 14.43
CA THR A 140 -7.99 -4.25 13.15
C THR A 140 -7.39 -5.63 12.87
N THR A 141 -8.24 -6.59 12.52
CA THR A 141 -7.77 -7.91 12.06
C THR A 141 -7.34 -7.82 10.59
N ILE A 142 -6.13 -8.29 10.28
CA ILE A 142 -5.65 -8.46 8.90
C ILE A 142 -5.81 -9.93 8.53
N THR A 143 -6.62 -10.22 7.51
CA THR A 143 -6.89 -11.59 7.03
C THR A 143 -6.31 -11.81 5.63
N ASN A 144 -6.32 -13.06 5.17
CA ASN A 144 -5.78 -13.48 3.88
C ASN A 144 -4.30 -13.11 3.70
N VAL A 145 -3.54 -13.15 4.81
CA VAL A 145 -2.08 -12.99 4.80
C VAL A 145 -1.48 -14.32 4.38
N ALA A 146 -0.81 -14.34 3.23
CA ALA A 146 -0.02 -15.50 2.79
C ALA A 146 1.06 -15.83 3.83
N ALA A 147 1.54 -17.08 3.84
CA ALA A 147 2.65 -17.43 4.71
C ALA A 147 3.89 -16.62 4.29
N GLY A 148 4.44 -15.82 5.21
CA GLY A 148 5.64 -15.04 4.96
C GLY A 148 6.89 -15.91 4.94
N ASP A 149 7.99 -15.44 4.33
CA ASP A 149 9.27 -16.13 4.49
C ASP A 149 9.73 -16.09 5.96
N VAL A 150 10.22 -17.22 6.48
CA VAL A 150 10.74 -17.33 7.86
C VAL A 150 12.24 -17.56 7.79
N SER A 151 12.97 -16.46 7.60
CA SER A 151 14.43 -16.43 7.50
C SER A 151 15.01 -15.25 8.30
N ALA A 152 16.33 -15.22 8.47
CA ALA A 152 16.99 -14.18 9.28
C ALA A 152 16.90 -12.77 8.67
N GLU A 153 16.64 -12.66 7.37
CA GLU A 153 16.60 -11.40 6.63
C GLU A 153 15.16 -10.99 6.25
N SER A 154 14.17 -11.83 6.56
CA SER A 154 12.78 -11.62 6.15
C SER A 154 12.17 -10.36 6.80
N THR A 155 11.40 -9.62 6.01
CA THR A 155 10.56 -8.51 6.45
C THR A 155 9.06 -8.78 6.23
N ASP A 156 8.71 -10.02 5.91
CA ASP A 156 7.33 -10.40 5.62
C ASP A 156 6.52 -10.52 6.92
N ALA A 157 5.23 -10.21 6.83
CA ALA A 157 4.30 -10.54 7.91
C ALA A 157 4.11 -12.06 7.97
N VAL A 158 4.17 -12.62 9.17
CA VAL A 158 3.80 -14.03 9.40
C VAL A 158 2.30 -14.17 9.64
N ASN A 159 1.72 -15.27 9.20
CA ASN A 159 0.31 -15.56 9.42
C ASN A 159 0.09 -16.57 10.56
N GLY A 160 -1.18 -16.84 10.87
CA GLY A 160 -1.57 -17.72 11.97
C GLY A 160 -1.13 -19.18 11.82
N SER A 161 -1.03 -19.73 10.61
CA SER A 161 -0.63 -21.15 10.43
C SER A 161 0.84 -21.36 10.78
N GLN A 162 1.71 -20.39 10.46
CA GLN A 162 3.14 -20.46 10.78
C GLN A 162 3.39 -20.44 12.29
N LEU A 163 2.68 -19.55 13.01
CA LEU A 163 2.75 -19.51 14.47
C LEU A 163 2.18 -20.78 15.09
N TYR A 164 1.10 -21.32 14.51
CA TYR A 164 0.51 -22.59 14.95
C TYR A 164 1.48 -23.78 14.79
N GLU A 165 2.16 -23.92 13.65
CA GLU A 165 3.16 -24.97 13.42
C GLU A 165 4.33 -24.89 14.41
N THR A 166 4.78 -23.68 14.73
CA THR A 166 5.80 -23.43 15.75
C THR A 166 5.32 -23.91 17.14
N ASN A 167 4.07 -23.56 17.50
CA ASN A 167 3.49 -23.97 18.78
C ASN A 167 3.29 -25.49 18.89
N GLN A 168 2.96 -26.18 17.79
CA GLN A 168 2.92 -27.64 17.76
C GLN A 168 4.29 -28.26 18.04
N SER A 169 5.35 -27.70 17.46
CA SER A 169 6.72 -28.14 17.71
C SER A 169 7.13 -27.94 19.18
N ILE A 170 6.72 -26.84 19.80
CA ILE A 170 6.95 -26.56 21.23
C ILE A 170 6.23 -27.57 22.12
N THR A 171 4.97 -27.87 21.83
CA THR A 171 4.19 -28.88 22.57
C THR A 171 4.86 -30.25 22.52
N ASN A 172 5.26 -30.71 21.33
CA ASN A 172 5.96 -31.99 21.16
C ASN A 172 7.28 -32.07 21.95
N MET A 173 8.00 -30.94 22.05
CA MET A 173 9.21 -30.86 22.86
C MET A 173 8.87 -30.92 24.36
N GLY A 174 7.79 -30.26 24.79
CA GLY A 174 7.28 -30.35 26.16
C GLY A 174 6.94 -31.79 26.56
N ASP A 175 6.24 -32.51 25.69
CA ASP A 175 5.92 -33.92 25.90
C ASP A 175 7.19 -34.78 26.00
N THR A 176 8.18 -34.50 25.15
CA THR A 176 9.49 -35.19 25.21
C THR A 176 10.17 -34.96 26.56
N VAL A 177 10.15 -33.73 27.09
CA VAL A 177 10.72 -33.39 28.40
C VAL A 177 9.95 -34.07 29.54
N ASN A 178 8.61 -34.05 29.49
CA ASN A 178 7.79 -34.74 30.49
C ASN A 178 8.07 -36.24 30.50
N ASN A 179 8.22 -36.87 29.33
CA ASN A 179 8.56 -38.29 29.24
C ASN A 179 9.93 -38.58 29.86
N ILE A 180 10.92 -37.70 29.71
CA ILE A 180 12.23 -37.85 30.37
C ILE A 180 12.07 -37.82 31.89
N TYR A 181 11.22 -36.93 32.41
CA TYR A 181 10.98 -36.80 33.85
C TYR A 181 10.19 -37.99 34.42
N GLU A 182 9.09 -38.36 33.77
CA GLU A 182 8.14 -39.36 34.29
C GLU A 182 8.58 -40.81 34.01
N THR A 183 9.15 -41.05 32.83
CA THR A 183 9.46 -42.42 32.37
C THR A 183 10.96 -42.64 32.16
N GLY A 184 11.77 -41.60 32.25
CA GLY A 184 13.22 -41.69 32.05
C GLY A 184 13.61 -41.77 30.57
N THR A 185 14.84 -42.24 30.32
CA THR A 185 15.37 -42.47 28.96
C THR A 185 15.53 -43.96 28.72
N LYS A 186 15.77 -44.39 27.48
CA LYS A 186 15.78 -45.80 27.04
C LYS A 186 16.47 -46.82 27.96
N TYR A 187 17.50 -46.42 28.70
CA TYR A 187 18.26 -47.31 29.59
C TYR A 187 18.20 -46.93 31.07
N PHE A 188 17.61 -45.78 31.40
CA PHE A 188 17.48 -45.28 32.76
C PHE A 188 16.02 -45.01 33.05
N HIS A 189 15.38 -45.96 33.72
CA HIS A 189 13.96 -45.90 34.10
C HIS A 189 13.83 -45.96 35.61
N ALA A 190 13.05 -45.04 36.18
CA ALA A 190 12.58 -45.13 37.56
C ALA A 190 11.06 -45.31 37.54
N ASN A 191 10.58 -46.53 37.78
CA ASN A 191 9.15 -46.78 37.94
C ASN A 191 8.75 -46.55 39.40
N SER A 192 8.44 -45.30 39.75
CA SER A 192 8.20 -44.89 41.14
C SER A 192 7.19 -43.75 41.20
N THR A 193 6.30 -43.81 42.19
CA THR A 193 5.39 -42.70 42.55
C THR A 193 5.81 -41.99 43.84
N GLY A 194 6.94 -42.38 44.44
CA GLY A 194 7.44 -41.81 45.70
C GLY A 194 8.35 -40.60 45.47
N ALA A 195 8.87 -40.03 46.56
CA ALA A 195 9.67 -38.81 46.50
C ALA A 195 10.94 -38.97 45.64
N ASP A 196 11.37 -37.85 45.04
CA ASP A 196 12.59 -37.77 44.25
C ASP A 196 13.84 -38.11 45.08
N SER A 197 14.87 -38.57 44.38
CA SER A 197 16.22 -38.78 44.91
C SER A 197 16.90 -37.44 45.22
N LYS A 198 17.91 -37.45 46.11
CA LYS A 198 18.66 -36.25 46.51
C LYS A 198 20.15 -36.54 46.56
N ALA A 199 20.88 -36.10 45.53
CA ALA A 199 22.33 -36.07 45.51
C ALA A 199 22.83 -34.77 46.15
N THR A 200 22.87 -34.71 47.49
CA THR A 200 23.27 -33.47 48.22
C THR A 200 24.77 -33.34 48.44
N GLY A 201 25.52 -34.44 48.38
CA GLY A 201 26.98 -34.40 48.40
C GLY A 201 27.56 -33.85 47.09
N ALA A 202 28.70 -33.16 47.16
CA ALA A 202 29.40 -32.67 45.97
C ALA A 202 29.76 -33.84 45.04
N ASP A 203 29.49 -33.70 43.73
CA ASP A 203 29.75 -34.72 42.72
C ASP A 203 29.14 -36.11 43.03
N SER A 204 28.06 -36.13 43.82
CA SER A 204 27.39 -37.38 44.23
C SER A 204 26.28 -37.80 43.27
N VAL A 205 25.89 -39.08 43.35
CA VAL A 205 24.79 -39.63 42.55
C VAL A 205 23.79 -40.33 43.47
N ALA A 206 22.51 -40.00 43.36
CA ALA A 206 21.42 -40.68 44.04
C ALA A 206 20.50 -41.32 43.01
N ILE A 207 20.28 -42.64 43.11
CA ILE A 207 19.49 -43.42 42.16
C ILE A 207 18.44 -44.23 42.93
N GLY A 208 17.17 -43.86 42.76
CA GLY A 208 16.03 -44.56 43.35
C GLY A 208 15.15 -43.66 44.22
N MET A 209 13.91 -44.10 44.46
CA MET A 209 12.91 -43.39 45.24
C MET A 209 13.47 -43.00 46.62
N GLY A 210 13.52 -41.70 46.92
CA GLY A 210 14.00 -41.17 48.20
C GLY A 210 15.45 -41.52 48.55
N ALA A 211 16.28 -41.96 47.59
CA ALA A 211 17.71 -42.17 47.82
C ALA A 211 18.40 -40.85 48.16
N VAL A 212 19.28 -40.84 49.17
CA VAL A 212 20.01 -39.64 49.61
C VAL A 212 21.51 -39.92 49.63
N SER A 213 22.26 -39.25 48.75
CA SER A 213 23.72 -39.32 48.71
C SER A 213 24.29 -38.09 49.41
N SER A 214 24.81 -38.26 50.63
CA SER A 214 25.10 -37.13 51.55
C SER A 214 26.55 -36.63 51.49
N ASN A 215 27.53 -37.48 51.16
CA ASN A 215 28.95 -37.09 51.14
C ASN A 215 29.49 -36.94 49.72
N ALA A 216 30.64 -36.27 49.60
CA ALA A 216 31.26 -36.01 48.31
C ALA A 216 31.70 -37.30 47.61
N ASN A 217 31.42 -37.42 46.31
CA ASN A 217 31.72 -38.58 45.46
C ASN A 217 30.97 -39.88 45.82
N ASP A 218 29.95 -39.81 46.69
CA ASP A 218 29.14 -40.97 47.04
C ASP A 218 28.18 -41.39 45.90
N VAL A 219 27.81 -42.68 45.91
CA VAL A 219 26.72 -43.22 45.12
C VAL A 219 25.70 -43.90 46.04
N ALA A 220 24.52 -43.31 46.17
CA ALA A 220 23.36 -43.96 46.81
C ALA A 220 22.53 -44.69 45.74
N LEU A 221 22.41 -46.02 45.85
CA LEU A 221 21.66 -46.85 44.89
C LEU A 221 20.61 -47.70 45.60
N GLY A 222 19.33 -47.47 45.25
CA GLY A 222 18.18 -48.21 45.77
C GLY A 222 17.16 -47.32 46.50
N ALA A 223 15.92 -47.82 46.65
CA ALA A 223 14.87 -47.07 47.33
C ALA A 223 15.23 -46.83 48.81
N GLY A 224 15.23 -45.56 49.24
CA GLY A 224 15.57 -45.14 50.60
C GLY A 224 17.04 -45.31 51.00
N SER A 225 17.94 -45.67 50.08
CA SER A 225 19.37 -45.81 50.41
C SER A 225 19.94 -44.46 50.83
N THR A 226 20.64 -44.43 51.97
CA THR A 226 21.36 -43.24 52.43
C THR A 226 22.83 -43.57 52.57
N THR A 227 23.72 -42.80 51.95
CA THR A 227 25.16 -43.00 52.17
C THR A 227 25.59 -42.45 53.52
N ASP A 228 26.28 -43.29 54.29
CA ASP A 228 27.03 -42.90 55.48
C ASP A 228 28.52 -42.75 55.08
N VAL A 229 29.45 -42.62 56.02
CA VAL A 229 30.90 -42.46 55.72
C VAL A 229 31.37 -43.46 54.64
N ALA A 230 32.02 -42.97 53.58
CA ALA A 230 32.47 -43.78 52.45
C ALA A 230 33.31 -44.99 52.88
N VAL A 231 32.80 -46.21 52.66
CA VAL A 231 33.52 -47.47 52.88
C VAL A 231 33.87 -48.09 51.52
N GLY A 232 35.15 -48.06 51.15
CA GLY A 232 35.62 -48.67 49.90
C GLY A 232 35.35 -50.18 49.88
N THR A 233 34.67 -50.68 48.85
CA THR A 233 34.41 -52.12 48.70
C THR A 233 35.67 -52.83 48.21
N ALA A 234 36.25 -53.68 49.06
CA ALA A 234 37.36 -54.56 48.67
C ALA A 234 36.84 -55.71 47.80
N GLY A 235 36.81 -55.50 46.48
CA GLY A 235 36.71 -56.55 45.47
C GLY A 235 35.45 -57.41 45.53
N THR A 236 34.31 -56.87 45.09
CA THR A 236 33.14 -57.70 44.72
C THR A 236 33.06 -57.83 43.21
N THR A 237 32.87 -59.06 42.73
CA THR A 237 32.41 -59.31 41.36
C THR A 237 30.89 -59.24 41.38
N ILE A 238 30.31 -58.23 40.71
CA ILE A 238 28.88 -58.19 40.47
C ILE A 238 28.59 -59.24 39.41
N ALA A 239 28.07 -60.41 39.81
CA ALA A 239 27.60 -61.42 38.88
C ALA A 239 26.19 -61.03 38.40
N GLY A 240 26.12 -60.47 37.18
CA GLY A 240 24.89 -60.04 36.53
C GLY A 240 25.09 -59.93 35.03
#